data_AF-A0A963RD80-F1
#
_entry.id   AF-A0A963RD80-F1
#
_cell.length_a   1.000
_cell.length_b   1.000
_cell.length_c   1.000
_cell.angle_alpha   90.00
_cell.angle_beta   90.00
_cell.angle_gamma   90.00
#
_symmetry.space_group_name_H-M   'P 1'
#
loop_
_entity.id
_entity.type
_entity.pdbx_description
1 polymer ?
#
loop_
_entity_poly.entity_id
_entity_poly.type
_entity_poly.pdbx_seq_one_letter_code
_entity_poly.pdbx_strand_id
1 'polypeptide(L)'
;LVCALIAALLAPTDAALGQAVISNPLVPERVRNGITVESGLNDGLALPLILLLASLVVGMDERSGTDWALFGIEQVVFGAVAGIVIGMAGALLLLFCKARRLTSETYEGVGAIALAGSAYAFALVVGGNGFISAFVAGLAFGSQVRGKCKFVYEFVESDGQLLVWMAFFLLGVALLPGALAALDLRIALAIFVSLVVVRPLAVWLALTKSEASGLTRLFFGWFGPRGLATALFALLVVEEVGEPWSATVLAVAINAVWISALLHGVSAAPAAKAYARATEAMGDSAENMEMPESLHDRGKAPQSGDAA
;
A
#
# COMPACT_ATOMS: atom_id res chain seq x y z
N LEU A 1 -3.48 -24.88 6.75
CA LEU A 1 -2.49 -23.83 7.10
C LEU A 1 -1.87 -23.22 5.83
N VAL A 2 -1.25 -24.01 4.94
CA VAL A 2 -0.66 -23.51 3.68
C VAL A 2 -1.65 -22.70 2.82
N CYS A 3 -2.88 -23.18 2.63
CA CYS A 3 -3.89 -22.41 1.89
C CYS A 3 -4.26 -21.07 2.55
N ALA A 4 -4.22 -21.01 3.89
CA ALA A 4 -4.46 -19.76 4.61
C ALA A 4 -3.29 -18.80 4.46
N LEU A 5 -2.05 -19.30 4.50
CA LEU A 5 -0.85 -18.53 4.19
C LEU A 5 -0.91 -17.94 2.78
N ILE A 6 -1.23 -18.77 1.77
CA ILE A 6 -1.42 -18.32 0.39
C ILE A 6 -2.51 -17.24 0.32
N ALA A 7 -3.64 -17.44 1.01
CA ALA A 7 -4.73 -16.47 1.05
C ALA A 7 -4.32 -15.14 1.71
N ALA A 8 -3.38 -15.15 2.66
CA ALA A 8 -2.82 -13.96 3.31
C ALA A 8 -1.69 -13.28 2.51
N LEU A 9 -1.01 -14.01 1.62
CA LEU A 9 -0.01 -13.48 0.68
C LEU A 9 -0.64 -12.81 -0.54
N LEU A 10 -1.69 -13.44 -1.07
CA LEU A 10 -2.80 -12.76 -1.76
C LEU A 10 -3.50 -11.88 -0.71
N ALA A 11 -4.40 -10.94 -0.92
CA ALA A 11 -4.87 -9.97 0.09
C ALA A 11 -4.13 -8.63 0.09
N PRO A 12 -2.79 -8.48 0.33
CA PRO A 12 -2.07 -7.24 0.05
C PRO A 12 -2.36 -6.71 -1.36
N THR A 13 -2.50 -5.40 -1.49
CA THR A 13 -2.86 -4.74 -2.76
C THR A 13 -1.96 -3.56 -3.00
N ASP A 14 -1.57 -3.35 -4.25
CA ASP A 14 -0.54 -2.40 -4.64
C ASP A 14 -1.13 -1.23 -5.45
N ALA A 15 -1.22 -0.06 -4.82
CA ALA A 15 -1.71 1.16 -5.46
C ALA A 15 -0.83 1.61 -6.64
N ALA A 16 0.46 1.23 -6.68
CA ALA A 16 1.34 1.58 -7.79
C ALA A 16 0.87 0.95 -9.11
N LEU A 17 0.33 -0.27 -9.05
CA LEU A 17 -0.31 -0.91 -10.22
C LEU A 17 -1.69 -0.31 -10.54
N GLY A 18 -2.31 0.36 -9.57
CA GLY A 18 -3.57 1.09 -9.70
C GLY A 18 -3.42 2.55 -10.10
N GLN A 19 -2.22 3.04 -10.44
CA GLN A 19 -1.94 4.46 -10.68
C GLN A 19 -2.87 5.10 -11.71
N ALA A 20 -3.21 4.39 -12.79
CA ALA A 20 -4.14 4.88 -13.81
C ALA A 20 -5.58 5.15 -13.30
N VAL A 21 -5.94 4.63 -12.12
CA VAL A 21 -7.21 4.91 -11.44
C VAL A 21 -7.04 6.03 -10.41
N ILE A 22 -6.02 5.96 -9.56
CA ILE A 22 -5.82 6.93 -8.46
C ILE A 22 -5.31 8.30 -8.90
N SER A 23 -4.67 8.38 -10.07
CA SER A 23 -4.25 9.66 -10.69
C SER A 23 -5.31 10.24 -11.62
N ASN A 24 -6.39 9.51 -11.91
CA ASN A 24 -7.40 9.94 -12.86
C ASN A 24 -8.35 10.97 -12.22
N PRO A 25 -8.34 12.24 -12.67
CA PRO A 25 -9.16 13.30 -12.07
C PRO A 25 -10.66 13.04 -12.18
N LEU A 26 -11.09 12.20 -13.14
CA LEU A 26 -12.50 11.84 -13.34
C LEU A 26 -13.05 10.93 -12.23
N VAL A 27 -12.18 10.19 -11.53
CA VAL A 27 -12.60 9.36 -10.39
C VAL A 27 -12.72 10.26 -9.16
N PRO A 28 -13.84 10.24 -8.41
CA PRO A 28 -14.02 11.10 -7.23
C PRO A 28 -12.86 11.00 -6.22
N GLU A 29 -12.46 12.13 -5.65
CA GLU A 29 -11.27 12.21 -4.78
C GLU A 29 -11.35 11.26 -3.58
N ARG A 30 -12.54 11.15 -2.95
CA ARG A 30 -12.78 10.26 -1.83
C ARG A 30 -12.49 8.79 -2.18
N VAL A 31 -12.81 8.37 -3.41
CA VAL A 31 -12.55 7.02 -3.91
C VAL A 31 -11.06 6.80 -4.14
N ARG A 32 -10.38 7.76 -4.78
CA ARG A 32 -8.93 7.70 -5.03
C ARG A 32 -8.15 7.61 -3.71
N ASN A 33 -8.47 8.48 -2.75
CA ASN A 33 -7.86 8.49 -1.42
C ASN A 33 -8.16 7.19 -0.66
N GLY A 34 -9.37 6.65 -0.78
CA GLY A 34 -9.74 5.37 -0.18
C GLY A 34 -8.87 4.22 -0.67
N ILE A 35 -8.64 4.10 -1.98
CA ILE A 35 -7.78 3.06 -2.58
C ILE A 35 -6.33 3.23 -2.11
N THR A 36 -5.81 4.45 -2.06
CA THR A 36 -4.45 4.73 -1.59
C THR A 36 -4.27 4.35 -0.12
N VAL A 37 -5.23 4.71 0.74
CA VAL A 37 -5.20 4.35 2.17
C VAL A 37 -5.32 2.85 2.37
N GLU A 38 -6.22 2.19 1.62
CA GLU A 38 -6.37 0.75 1.68
C GLU A 38 -5.05 0.04 1.34
N SER A 39 -4.44 0.39 0.21
CA SER A 39 -3.18 -0.22 -0.24
C SER A 39 -2.06 -0.02 0.78
N GLY A 40 -1.84 1.22 1.25
CA GLY A 40 -0.76 1.53 2.19
C GLY A 40 -0.92 0.84 3.55
N LEU A 41 -2.16 0.73 4.06
CA LEU A 41 -2.42 0.07 5.34
C LEU A 41 -2.34 -1.46 5.23
N ASN A 42 -2.82 -2.02 4.13
CA ASN A 42 -2.87 -3.46 3.88
C ASN A 42 -1.48 -4.10 3.83
N ASP A 43 -0.53 -3.44 3.16
CA ASP A 43 0.87 -3.92 3.08
C ASP A 43 1.49 -4.08 4.48
N GLY A 44 1.23 -3.13 5.38
CA GLY A 44 1.70 -3.20 6.76
C GLY A 44 0.97 -4.24 7.62
N LEU A 45 -0.36 -4.30 7.53
CA LEU A 45 -1.19 -5.18 8.36
C LEU A 45 -1.10 -6.66 7.99
N ALA A 46 -0.75 -6.98 6.75
CA ALA A 46 -0.66 -8.36 6.30
C ALA A 46 0.56 -9.09 6.88
N LEU A 47 1.68 -8.39 7.06
CA LEU A 47 2.95 -9.02 7.45
C LEU A 47 2.85 -9.83 8.76
N PRO A 48 2.30 -9.33 9.89
CA PRO A 48 2.20 -10.12 11.11
C PRO A 48 1.36 -11.39 10.94
N LEU A 49 0.28 -11.33 10.14
CA LEU A 49 -0.56 -12.49 9.85
C LEU A 49 0.17 -13.50 8.95
N ILE A 50 0.94 -13.02 7.97
CA ILE A 50 1.76 -13.87 7.10
C ILE A 50 2.83 -14.60 7.93
N LEU A 51 3.54 -13.90 8.81
CA LEU A 51 4.55 -14.49 9.71
C LEU A 51 3.93 -15.52 10.66
N LEU A 52 2.77 -15.20 11.25
CA LEU A 52 1.99 -16.15 12.05
C LEU A 52 1.69 -17.42 11.25
N LEU A 53 1.09 -17.28 10.07
CA LEU A 53 0.68 -18.42 9.27
C LEU A 53 1.88 -19.23 8.76
N ALA A 54 3.00 -18.58 8.43
CA ALA A 54 4.24 -19.24 8.08
C ALA A 54 4.77 -20.06 9.26
N SER A 55 4.90 -19.48 10.44
CA SER A 55 5.37 -20.18 11.65
C SER A 55 4.53 -21.42 11.99
N LEU A 56 3.21 -21.32 11.85
CA LEU A 56 2.27 -22.43 12.06
C LEU A 56 2.42 -23.54 11.00
N VAL A 57 2.77 -23.18 9.75
CA VAL A 57 3.03 -24.17 8.69
C VAL A 57 4.27 -25.01 9.01
N VAL A 58 5.33 -24.39 9.54
CA VAL A 58 6.57 -25.12 9.91
C VAL A 58 6.42 -25.90 11.21
N GLY A 59 5.38 -25.61 12.01
CA GLY A 59 5.17 -26.25 13.31
C GLY A 59 6.25 -25.89 14.34
N MET A 60 6.94 -24.75 14.14
CA MET A 60 8.06 -24.32 14.97
C MET A 60 7.66 -23.48 16.17
N ASP A 61 6.39 -23.08 16.30
CA ASP A 61 6.00 -22.11 17.31
C ASP A 61 5.16 -22.71 18.44
N GLU A 62 5.70 -22.64 19.67
CA GLU A 62 5.01 -22.99 20.91
C GLU A 62 4.23 -21.80 21.51
N ARG A 63 4.30 -20.61 20.88
CA ARG A 63 3.58 -19.41 21.34
C ARG A 63 2.08 -19.63 21.42
N SER A 64 1.50 -19.12 22.50
CA SER A 64 0.05 -19.06 22.67
C SER A 64 -0.58 -18.12 21.63
N GLY A 65 -1.86 -18.33 21.30
CA GLY A 65 -2.60 -17.39 20.46
C GLY A 65 -2.64 -15.96 21.03
N THR A 66 -2.51 -15.81 22.36
CA THR A 66 -2.39 -14.51 23.03
C THR A 66 -1.06 -13.82 22.71
N ASP A 67 0.04 -14.55 22.63
CA ASP A 67 1.36 -14.00 22.32
C ASP A 67 1.43 -13.48 20.89
N TRP A 68 0.75 -14.17 19.96
CA TRP A 68 0.61 -13.74 18.58
C TRP A 68 -0.28 -12.51 18.41
N ALA A 69 -1.37 -12.43 19.18
CA ALA A 69 -2.19 -11.22 19.21
C ALA A 69 -1.39 -10.03 19.74
N LEU A 70 -0.62 -10.23 20.81
CA LEU A 70 0.26 -9.19 21.36
C LEU A 70 1.34 -8.78 20.36
N PHE A 71 1.99 -9.74 19.71
CA PHE A 71 2.97 -9.48 18.64
C PHE A 71 2.36 -8.65 17.50
N GLY A 72 1.16 -9.01 17.03
CA GLY A 72 0.46 -8.23 16.00
C GLY A 72 0.18 -6.79 16.44
N ILE A 73 -0.24 -6.59 17.70
CA ILE A 73 -0.46 -5.27 18.27
C ILE A 73 0.86 -4.48 18.38
N GLU A 74 1.93 -5.10 18.88
CA GLU A 74 3.26 -4.48 18.99
C GLU A 74 3.78 -4.04 17.62
N GLN A 75 3.65 -4.89 16.60
CA GLN A 75 4.03 -4.59 15.22
C GLN A 75 3.33 -3.32 14.71
N VAL A 76 2.01 -3.19 14.94
CA VAL A 76 1.22 -2.03 14.53
C VAL A 76 1.55 -0.79 15.35
N VAL A 77 1.54 -0.91 16.69
CA VAL A 77 1.71 0.21 17.61
C VAL A 77 3.13 0.77 17.54
N PHE A 78 4.16 -0.08 17.67
CA PHE A 78 5.54 0.38 17.61
C PHE A 78 5.92 0.83 16.20
N GLY A 79 5.38 0.19 15.15
CA GLY A 79 5.53 0.67 13.78
C GLY A 79 4.97 2.09 13.61
N ALA A 80 3.73 2.33 14.05
CA ALA A 80 3.12 3.65 13.96
C ALA A 80 3.85 4.71 14.80
N VAL A 81 4.23 4.39 16.04
CA VAL A 81 4.98 5.31 16.92
C VAL A 81 6.34 5.65 16.32
N ALA A 82 7.10 4.66 15.85
CA ALA A 82 8.36 4.86 15.15
C ALA A 82 8.20 5.77 13.94
N GLY A 83 7.17 5.53 13.13
CA GLY A 83 6.84 6.34 11.96
C GLY A 83 6.53 7.80 12.32
N ILE A 84 5.69 8.04 13.34
CA ILE A 84 5.37 9.40 13.81
C ILE A 84 6.63 10.11 14.29
N VAL A 85 7.44 9.45 15.12
CA VAL A 85 8.67 10.03 15.68
C VAL A 85 9.63 10.43 14.57
N ILE A 86 9.95 9.50 13.66
CA ILE A 86 10.89 9.75 12.58
C ILE A 86 10.31 10.76 11.58
N GLY A 87 9.06 10.62 11.16
CA GLY A 87 8.40 11.52 10.21
C GLY A 87 8.32 12.97 10.72
N MET A 88 7.93 13.17 11.98
CA MET A 88 7.91 14.50 12.60
C MET A 88 9.30 15.08 12.78
N ALA A 89 10.27 14.28 13.28
CA ALA A 89 11.65 14.74 13.44
C ALA A 89 12.27 15.13 12.09
N GLY A 90 12.05 14.32 11.05
CA GLY A 90 12.52 14.59 9.69
C GLY A 90 11.91 15.86 9.09
N ALA A 91 10.60 16.08 9.29
CA ALA A 91 9.95 17.30 8.83
C ALA A 91 10.49 18.55 9.53
N LEU A 92 10.64 18.49 10.86
CA LEU A 92 11.19 19.60 11.64
C LEU A 92 12.63 19.89 11.23
N LEU A 93 13.46 18.86 11.06
CA LEU A 93 14.85 18.99 10.62
C LEU A 93 14.93 19.61 9.21
N LEU A 94 14.11 19.14 8.27
CA LEU A 94 14.07 19.66 6.92
C LEU A 94 13.67 21.14 6.90
N LEU A 95 12.59 21.50 7.60
CA LEU A 95 12.12 22.88 7.67
C LEU A 95 13.14 23.80 8.36
N PHE A 96 13.82 23.31 9.41
CA PHE A 96 14.91 24.01 10.07
C PHE A 96 16.08 24.28 9.12
N CYS A 97 16.55 23.25 8.41
CA CYS A 97 17.63 23.37 7.44
C CYS A 97 17.26 24.33 6.31
N LYS A 98 16.02 24.25 5.81
CA LYS A 98 15.52 25.13 4.74
C LYS A 98 15.43 26.59 5.19
N ALA A 99 14.89 26.85 6.39
CA ALA A 99 14.84 28.19 6.96
C ALA A 99 16.23 28.83 7.12
N ARG A 100 17.25 28.02 7.37
CA ARG A 100 18.65 28.46 7.50
C ARG A 100 19.46 28.37 6.20
N ARG A 101 18.84 28.00 5.07
CA ARG A 101 19.50 27.79 3.77
C ARG A 101 20.68 26.80 3.83
N LEU A 102 20.55 25.76 4.66
CA LEU A 102 21.53 24.69 4.86
C LEU A 102 21.34 23.50 3.90
N THR A 103 20.31 23.52 3.07
CA THR A 103 19.97 22.46 2.12
C THR A 103 19.62 23.05 0.75
N SER A 104 19.69 22.23 -0.29
CA SER A 104 19.18 22.54 -1.62
C SER A 104 18.11 21.50 -2.01
N GLU A 105 17.27 21.83 -2.99
CA GLU A 105 16.15 20.99 -3.42
C GLU A 105 16.56 19.53 -3.68
N THR A 106 17.68 19.29 -4.36
CA THR A 106 18.22 17.95 -4.61
C THR A 106 18.42 17.14 -3.33
N TYR A 107 19.02 17.74 -2.30
CA TYR A 107 19.25 17.05 -1.02
C TYR A 107 17.96 16.91 -0.20
N GLU A 108 16.99 17.78 -0.38
CA GLU A 108 15.67 17.64 0.26
C GLU A 108 14.95 16.38 -0.23
N GLY A 109 15.00 16.12 -1.55
CA GLY A 109 14.41 14.91 -2.17
C GLY A 109 15.09 13.63 -1.68
N VAL A 110 16.42 13.57 -1.75
CA VAL A 110 17.21 12.44 -1.23
C VAL A 110 16.96 12.22 0.26
N GLY A 111 16.85 13.32 1.03
CA GLY A 111 16.54 13.29 2.46
C GLY A 111 15.18 12.65 2.75
N ALA A 112 14.18 12.83 1.89
CA ALA A 112 12.87 12.20 2.06
C ALA A 112 12.91 10.66 1.83
N ILE A 113 13.68 10.18 0.86
CA ILE A 113 13.90 8.73 0.67
C ILE A 113 14.67 8.15 1.87
N ALA A 114 15.74 8.84 2.32
CA ALA A 114 16.49 8.45 3.49
C ALA A 114 15.62 8.42 4.76
N LEU A 115 14.66 9.34 4.88
CA LEU A 115 13.69 9.36 5.98
C LEU A 115 12.81 8.10 5.99
N ALA A 116 12.29 7.70 4.82
CA ALA A 116 11.49 6.48 4.70
C ALA A 116 12.29 5.23 5.09
N GLY A 117 13.53 5.10 4.60
CA GLY A 117 14.43 4.02 5.00
C GLY A 117 14.79 4.05 6.49
N SER A 118 15.01 5.23 7.06
CA SER A 118 15.30 5.41 8.49
C SER A 118 14.10 5.02 9.36
N ALA A 119 12.88 5.39 8.95
CA ALA A 119 11.65 5.01 9.64
C ALA A 119 11.46 3.48 9.63
N TYR A 120 11.70 2.84 8.48
CA TYR A 120 11.66 1.39 8.34
C TYR A 120 12.68 0.72 9.27
N ALA A 121 13.96 1.12 9.19
CA ALA A 121 15.03 0.54 9.99
C ALA A 121 14.82 0.76 11.50
N PHE A 122 14.40 1.97 11.90
CA PHE A 122 14.14 2.28 13.31
C PHE A 122 13.01 1.43 13.90
N ALA A 123 11.94 1.19 13.13
CA ALA A 123 10.85 0.32 13.55
C ALA A 123 11.34 -1.11 13.81
N LEU A 124 12.20 -1.67 12.95
CA LEU A 124 12.77 -3.00 13.17
C LEU A 124 13.55 -3.09 14.50
N VAL A 125 14.29 -2.04 14.86
CA VAL A 125 15.06 -2.01 16.12
C VAL A 125 14.15 -2.00 17.35
N VAL A 126 13.02 -1.31 17.29
CA VAL A 126 12.05 -1.25 18.42
C VAL A 126 11.02 -2.38 18.38
N GLY A 127 11.15 -3.35 17.47
CA GLY A 127 10.22 -4.48 17.33
C GLY A 127 8.88 -4.11 16.68
N GLY A 128 8.82 -2.99 15.96
CA GLY A 128 7.67 -2.55 15.17
C GLY A 128 7.74 -2.95 13.70
N ASN A 129 6.63 -2.77 13.00
CA ASN A 129 6.52 -3.07 11.58
C ASN A 129 7.13 -1.93 10.73
N GLY A 130 8.16 -2.26 9.95
CA GLY A 130 8.87 -1.31 9.09
C GLY A 130 7.98 -0.67 8.01
N PHE A 131 7.05 -1.42 7.41
CA PHE A 131 6.14 -0.90 6.38
C PHE A 131 5.14 0.10 6.96
N ILE A 132 4.51 -0.23 8.10
CA ILE A 132 3.63 0.69 8.82
C ILE A 132 4.40 1.95 9.22
N SER A 133 5.63 1.80 9.71
CA SER A 133 6.47 2.93 10.09
C SER A 133 6.78 3.86 8.92
N ALA A 134 7.21 3.32 7.77
CA ALA A 134 7.49 4.13 6.58
C ALA A 134 6.24 4.87 6.07
N PHE A 135 5.08 4.19 6.05
CA PHE A 135 3.80 4.80 5.66
C PHE A 135 3.39 5.92 6.62
N VAL A 136 3.41 5.67 7.92
CA VAL A 136 3.05 6.65 8.95
C VAL A 136 4.05 7.81 8.99
N ALA A 137 5.34 7.55 8.74
CA ALA A 137 6.35 8.59 8.61
C ALA A 137 6.04 9.52 7.43
N GLY A 138 5.63 8.98 6.28
CA GLY A 138 5.18 9.76 5.13
C GLY A 138 3.99 10.65 5.45
N LEU A 139 2.97 10.11 6.14
CA LEU A 139 1.80 10.89 6.60
C LEU A 139 2.19 12.00 7.58
N ALA A 140 2.99 11.67 8.61
CA ALA A 140 3.43 12.62 9.62
C ALA A 140 4.30 13.73 9.00
N PHE A 141 5.25 13.35 8.14
CA PHE A 141 6.10 14.29 7.41
C PHE A 141 5.27 15.20 6.48
N GLY A 142 4.37 14.59 5.70
CA GLY A 142 3.47 15.30 4.80
C GLY A 142 2.61 16.33 5.53
N SER A 143 2.10 16.00 6.72
CA SER A 143 1.28 16.91 7.53
C SER A 143 1.95 18.26 7.86
N GLN A 144 3.29 18.27 7.95
CA GLN A 144 4.07 19.46 8.30
C GLN A 144 4.63 20.20 7.07
N VAL A 145 4.94 19.44 6.01
CA VAL A 145 5.68 19.91 4.82
C VAL A 145 4.78 20.20 3.62
N ARG A 146 3.52 19.73 3.63
CA ARG A 146 2.53 19.98 2.56
C ARG A 146 2.43 21.47 2.23
N GLY A 147 2.50 21.79 0.93
CA GLY A 147 2.47 23.15 0.42
C GLY A 147 3.77 23.96 0.58
N LYS A 148 4.78 23.45 1.28
CA LYS A 148 6.05 24.17 1.53
C LYS A 148 7.22 23.68 0.66
N CYS A 149 7.24 22.40 0.30
CA CYS A 149 8.34 21.78 -0.45
C CYS A 149 7.82 20.98 -1.66
N LYS A 150 7.42 21.66 -2.73
CA LYS A 150 6.85 21.01 -3.93
C LYS A 150 7.82 19.99 -4.56
N PHE A 151 9.10 20.36 -4.69
CA PHE A 151 10.13 19.50 -5.27
C PHE A 151 10.24 18.14 -4.55
N VAL A 152 10.10 18.10 -3.22
CA VAL A 152 10.17 16.85 -2.44
C VAL A 152 9.08 15.88 -2.87
N TYR A 153 7.86 16.37 -3.11
CA TYR A 153 6.75 15.52 -3.58
C TYR A 153 7.01 14.99 -5.00
N GLU A 154 7.43 15.87 -5.91
CA GLU A 154 7.73 15.47 -7.31
C GLU A 154 8.88 14.47 -7.38
N PHE A 155 9.92 14.67 -6.56
CA PHE A 155 11.08 13.79 -6.48
C PHE A 155 10.69 12.43 -5.90
N VAL A 156 10.01 12.39 -4.75
CA VAL A 156 9.59 11.12 -4.12
C VAL A 156 8.64 10.33 -5.02
N GLU A 157 7.73 11.01 -5.74
CA GLU A 157 6.85 10.36 -6.73
C GLU A 157 7.66 9.74 -7.87
N SER A 158 8.58 10.50 -8.46
CA SER A 158 9.36 10.06 -9.64
C SER A 158 10.35 8.94 -9.29
N ASP A 159 11.16 9.16 -8.26
CA ASP A 159 12.19 8.21 -7.81
C ASP A 159 11.56 6.98 -7.14
N GLY A 160 10.48 7.17 -6.38
CA GLY A 160 9.70 6.07 -5.82
C GLY A 160 9.15 5.16 -6.92
N GLN A 161 8.59 5.74 -7.99
CA GLN A 161 8.10 4.98 -9.14
C GLN A 161 9.22 4.22 -9.86
N LEU A 162 10.41 4.83 -9.98
CA LEU A 162 11.58 4.18 -10.54
C LEU A 162 12.05 2.98 -9.71
N LEU A 163 12.06 3.11 -8.38
CA LEU A 163 12.37 1.99 -7.46
C LEU A 163 11.34 0.86 -7.60
N VAL A 164 10.05 1.18 -7.71
CA VAL A 164 8.98 0.21 -7.93
C VAL A 164 9.19 -0.54 -9.25
N TRP A 165 9.45 0.17 -10.35
CA TRP A 165 9.72 -0.46 -11.65
C TRP A 165 10.97 -1.33 -11.63
N MET A 166 12.03 -0.87 -10.96
CA MET A 166 13.24 -1.66 -10.78
C MET A 166 12.94 -2.95 -10.00
N ALA A 167 12.17 -2.87 -8.91
CA ALA A 167 11.78 -4.05 -8.14
C ALA A 167 10.95 -5.04 -8.97
N PHE A 168 9.95 -4.57 -9.71
CA PHE A 168 9.17 -5.42 -10.62
C PHE A 168 10.03 -6.04 -11.72
N PHE A 169 10.95 -5.29 -12.30
CA PHE A 169 11.86 -5.78 -13.33
C PHE A 169 12.77 -6.88 -12.78
N LEU A 170 13.43 -6.64 -11.65
CA LEU A 170 14.35 -7.60 -11.03
C LEU A 170 13.62 -8.87 -10.57
N LEU A 171 12.49 -8.73 -9.86
CA LEU A 171 11.67 -9.86 -9.44
C LEU A 171 11.08 -10.62 -10.63
N GLY A 172 10.67 -9.90 -11.67
CA GLY A 172 10.16 -10.47 -12.91
C GLY A 172 11.22 -11.33 -13.60
N VAL A 173 12.41 -10.79 -13.84
CA VAL A 173 13.51 -11.54 -14.46
C VAL A 173 13.91 -12.75 -13.62
N ALA A 174 13.98 -12.60 -12.30
CA ALA A 174 14.42 -13.66 -11.40
C ALA A 174 13.39 -14.79 -11.22
N LEU A 175 12.09 -14.48 -11.13
CA LEU A 175 11.08 -15.41 -10.62
C LEU A 175 10.00 -15.77 -11.64
N LEU A 176 9.72 -14.91 -12.63
CA LEU A 176 8.65 -15.13 -13.59
C LEU A 176 8.84 -16.41 -14.43
N PRO A 177 10.04 -16.77 -14.92
CA PRO A 177 10.21 -17.99 -15.71
C PRO A 177 9.82 -19.26 -14.94
N GLY A 178 10.23 -19.35 -13.68
CA GLY A 178 9.88 -20.47 -12.79
C GLY A 178 8.38 -20.48 -12.46
N ALA A 179 7.80 -19.31 -12.20
CA ALA A 179 6.37 -19.19 -11.94
C ALA A 179 5.52 -19.62 -13.15
N LEU A 180 5.90 -19.22 -14.36
CA LEU A 180 5.22 -19.62 -15.60
C LEU A 180 5.34 -21.13 -15.84
N ALA A 181 6.50 -21.73 -15.60
CA ALA A 181 6.70 -23.17 -15.73
C ALA A 181 5.85 -23.98 -14.73
N ALA A 182 5.60 -23.42 -13.54
CA ALA A 182 4.77 -24.02 -12.50
C ALA A 182 3.27 -23.70 -12.64
N LEU A 183 2.87 -22.85 -13.60
CA LEU A 183 1.48 -22.42 -13.77
C LEU A 183 0.62 -23.56 -14.33
N ASP A 184 -0.18 -24.17 -13.47
CA ASP A 184 -1.20 -25.14 -13.86
C ASP A 184 -2.63 -24.55 -13.76
N LEU A 185 -3.62 -25.35 -14.17
CA LEU A 185 -5.02 -24.94 -14.10
C LEU A 185 -5.50 -24.68 -12.67
N ARG A 186 -4.93 -25.35 -11.66
CA ARG A 186 -5.35 -25.21 -10.26
C ARG A 186 -4.88 -23.87 -9.70
N ILE A 187 -3.63 -23.51 -9.95
CA ILE A 187 -3.05 -22.21 -9.58
C ILE A 187 -3.78 -21.09 -10.33
N ALA A 188 -3.97 -21.24 -11.65
CA ALA A 188 -4.69 -20.24 -12.45
C ALA A 188 -6.12 -20.02 -11.93
N LEU A 189 -6.84 -21.10 -11.63
CA LEU A 189 -8.19 -21.03 -11.07
C LEU A 189 -8.21 -20.41 -9.67
N ALA A 190 -7.27 -20.78 -8.79
CA ALA A 190 -7.17 -20.22 -7.45
C ALA A 190 -6.92 -18.69 -7.49
N ILE A 191 -6.03 -18.24 -8.37
CA ILE A 191 -5.76 -16.81 -8.59
C ILE A 191 -7.02 -16.12 -9.14
N PHE A 192 -7.64 -16.69 -10.18
CA PHE A 192 -8.85 -16.13 -10.77
C PHE A 192 -9.97 -15.98 -9.74
N VAL A 193 -10.24 -17.02 -8.95
CA VAL A 193 -11.25 -16.98 -7.88
C VAL A 193 -10.87 -15.95 -6.82
N SER A 194 -9.59 -15.84 -6.46
CA SER A 194 -9.10 -14.83 -5.50
C SER A 194 -9.40 -13.40 -5.98
N LEU A 195 -9.14 -13.12 -7.27
CA LEU A 195 -9.30 -11.79 -7.86
C LEU A 195 -10.76 -11.45 -8.16
N VAL A 196 -11.53 -12.38 -8.71
CA VAL A 196 -12.88 -12.11 -9.25
C VAL A 196 -13.99 -12.36 -8.24
N VAL A 197 -13.77 -13.23 -7.26
CA VAL A 197 -14.81 -13.62 -6.29
C VAL A 197 -14.43 -13.19 -4.88
N VAL A 198 -13.31 -13.68 -4.36
CA VAL A 198 -12.95 -13.50 -2.95
C VAL A 198 -12.73 -12.03 -2.62
N ARG A 199 -11.97 -11.32 -3.45
CA ARG A 199 -11.66 -9.91 -3.21
C ARG A 199 -12.91 -9.02 -3.32
N PRO A 200 -13.73 -9.05 -4.38
CA PRO A 200 -14.97 -8.29 -4.42
C PRO A 200 -15.93 -8.61 -3.28
N LEU A 201 -16.05 -9.89 -2.90
CA LEU A 201 -16.89 -10.29 -1.78
C LEU A 201 -16.39 -9.74 -0.45
N ALA A 202 -15.08 -9.84 -0.18
CA ALA A 202 -14.47 -9.33 1.05
C ALA A 202 -14.66 -7.81 1.18
N VAL A 203 -14.42 -7.07 0.10
CA VAL A 203 -14.64 -5.61 0.05
C VAL A 203 -16.13 -5.28 0.24
N TRP A 204 -17.01 -6.01 -0.43
CA TRP A 204 -18.46 -5.79 -0.30
C TRP A 204 -18.92 -5.98 1.15
N LEU A 205 -18.45 -7.04 1.81
CA LEU A 205 -18.75 -7.33 3.22
C LEU A 205 -18.20 -6.24 4.14
N ALA A 206 -16.95 -5.81 3.93
CA ALA A 206 -16.32 -4.74 4.70
C ALA A 206 -17.05 -3.40 4.57
N LEU A 207 -17.62 -3.12 3.39
CA LEU A 207 -18.35 -1.88 3.10
C LEU A 207 -19.86 -2.00 3.34
N THR A 208 -20.38 -3.09 3.90
CA THR A 208 -21.83 -3.27 4.10
C THR A 208 -22.49 -2.13 4.87
N LYS A 209 -21.80 -1.60 5.89
CA LYS A 209 -22.28 -0.51 6.76
C LYS A 209 -21.85 0.88 6.28
N SER A 210 -21.22 1.00 5.12
CA SER A 210 -20.83 2.30 4.56
C SER A 210 -21.89 2.83 3.60
N GLU A 211 -21.83 4.15 3.36
CA GLU A 211 -22.68 4.86 2.39
C GLU A 211 -22.28 4.61 0.93
N ALA A 212 -21.25 3.80 0.68
CA ALA A 212 -20.79 3.49 -0.67
C ALA A 212 -21.85 2.68 -1.44
N SER A 213 -22.17 3.13 -2.65
CA SER A 213 -23.04 2.45 -3.60
C SER A 213 -22.52 1.08 -3.99
N GLY A 214 -23.42 0.22 -4.48
CA GLY A 214 -23.03 -1.12 -4.97
C GLY A 214 -22.00 -1.06 -6.09
N LEU A 215 -22.05 -0.03 -6.94
CA LEU A 215 -21.06 0.21 -7.99
C LEU A 215 -19.68 0.50 -7.40
N THR A 216 -19.61 1.39 -6.41
CA THR A 216 -18.36 1.73 -5.72
C THR A 216 -17.80 0.52 -4.98
N ARG A 217 -18.63 -0.26 -4.29
CA ARG A 217 -18.18 -1.50 -3.63
C ARG A 217 -17.56 -2.48 -4.63
N LEU A 218 -18.18 -2.65 -5.80
CA LEU A 218 -17.63 -3.50 -6.86
C LEU A 218 -16.35 -2.90 -7.47
N PHE A 219 -16.29 -1.58 -7.62
CA PHE A 219 -15.11 -0.88 -8.14
C PHE A 219 -13.91 -1.04 -7.21
N PHE A 220 -14.07 -0.84 -5.90
CA PHE A 220 -13.04 -1.13 -4.89
C PHE A 220 -12.67 -2.62 -4.86
N GLY A 221 -13.68 -3.50 -5.01
CA GLY A 221 -13.50 -4.93 -5.08
C GLY A 221 -12.63 -5.37 -6.26
N TRP A 222 -12.82 -4.74 -7.42
CA TRP A 222 -12.02 -5.00 -8.62
C TRP A 222 -10.65 -4.33 -8.53
N PHE A 223 -10.56 -3.04 -8.21
CA PHE A 223 -9.30 -2.30 -8.21
C PHE A 223 -8.47 -2.47 -6.93
N GLY A 224 -8.03 -3.72 -6.71
CA GLY A 224 -7.06 -4.11 -5.70
C GLY A 224 -6.00 -5.05 -6.29
N PRO A 225 -5.16 -4.57 -7.22
CA PRO A 225 -4.19 -5.42 -7.88
C PRO A 225 -3.14 -5.95 -6.89
N ARG A 226 -2.70 -7.19 -7.09
CA ARG A 226 -1.57 -7.79 -6.36
C ARG A 226 -0.26 -7.29 -6.94
N GLY A 227 0.65 -6.85 -6.09
CA GLY A 227 1.91 -6.25 -6.51
C GLY A 227 3.09 -6.66 -5.65
N LEU A 228 3.99 -5.70 -5.37
CA LEU A 228 5.30 -6.01 -4.78
C LEU A 228 5.20 -6.67 -3.41
N ALA A 229 4.28 -6.22 -2.55
CA ALA A 229 4.08 -6.79 -1.23
C ALA A 229 3.84 -8.31 -1.28
N THR A 230 2.96 -8.78 -2.17
CA THR A 230 2.71 -10.22 -2.37
C THR A 230 3.97 -10.99 -2.76
N ALA A 231 4.77 -10.46 -3.69
CA ALA A 231 6.01 -11.11 -4.13
C ALA A 231 7.09 -11.12 -3.04
N LEU A 232 7.29 -9.98 -2.36
CA LEU A 232 8.30 -9.81 -1.33
C LEU A 232 7.97 -10.63 -0.08
N PHE A 233 6.70 -10.66 0.35
CA PHE A 233 6.31 -11.49 1.48
C PHE A 233 6.40 -12.97 1.17
N ALA A 234 6.09 -13.39 -0.06
CA ALA A 234 6.30 -14.77 -0.45
C ALA A 234 7.78 -15.16 -0.36
N LEU A 235 8.69 -14.31 -0.87
CA LEU A 235 10.13 -14.50 -0.71
C LEU A 235 10.59 -14.50 0.74
N LEU A 236 9.99 -13.65 1.59
CA LEU A 236 10.34 -13.56 3.00
C LEU A 236 10.07 -14.89 3.72
N VAL A 237 8.95 -15.55 3.42
CA VAL A 237 8.55 -16.79 4.12
C VAL A 237 8.89 -18.08 3.39
N VAL A 238 9.34 -18.03 2.12
CA VAL A 238 9.52 -19.24 1.30
C VAL A 238 10.57 -20.20 1.88
N GLU A 239 11.65 -19.66 2.45
CA GLU A 239 12.71 -20.45 3.07
C GLU A 239 12.23 -21.09 4.37
N GLU A 240 11.46 -20.35 5.18
CA GLU A 240 10.88 -20.86 6.42
C GLU A 240 9.86 -21.97 6.16
N VAL A 241 8.96 -21.76 5.19
CA VAL A 241 7.93 -22.74 4.81
C VAL A 241 8.56 -24.06 4.34
N GLY A 242 9.67 -23.99 3.61
CA GLY A 242 10.42 -25.16 3.14
C GLY A 242 9.63 -26.09 2.21
N GLU A 243 10.25 -27.21 1.86
CA GLU A 243 9.62 -28.25 1.05
C GLU A 243 8.55 -29.02 1.85
N PRO A 244 7.42 -29.43 1.23
CA PRO A 244 7.14 -29.41 -0.21
C PRO A 244 6.40 -28.15 -0.72
N TRP A 245 6.22 -27.12 0.11
CA TRP A 245 5.28 -26.04 -0.16
C TRP A 245 5.92 -24.75 -0.69
N SER A 246 7.21 -24.53 -0.42
CA SER A 246 8.04 -23.41 -0.89
C SER A 246 7.78 -23.06 -2.36
N ALA A 247 7.95 -24.02 -3.27
CA ALA A 247 7.77 -23.83 -4.70
C ALA A 247 6.33 -23.45 -5.06
N THR A 248 5.34 -24.05 -4.40
CA THR A 248 3.92 -23.75 -4.63
C THR A 248 3.55 -22.35 -4.16
N VAL A 249 4.01 -21.95 -2.97
CA VAL A 249 3.77 -20.61 -2.41
C VAL A 249 4.34 -19.54 -3.32
N LEU A 250 5.59 -19.71 -3.76
CA LEU A 250 6.24 -18.77 -4.66
C LEU A 250 5.56 -18.74 -6.04
N ALA A 251 5.22 -19.89 -6.61
CA ALA A 251 4.53 -19.97 -7.88
C ALA A 251 3.17 -19.27 -7.85
N VAL A 252 2.36 -19.48 -6.80
CA VAL A 252 1.06 -18.82 -6.67
C VAL A 252 1.23 -17.30 -6.51
N ALA A 253 2.14 -16.85 -5.65
CA ALA A 253 2.36 -15.43 -5.40
C ALA A 253 2.81 -14.69 -6.67
N ILE A 254 3.84 -15.19 -7.35
CA ILE A 254 4.39 -14.54 -8.55
C ILE A 254 3.41 -14.62 -9.71
N ASN A 255 2.71 -15.74 -9.91
CA ASN A 255 1.66 -15.80 -10.93
C ASN A 255 0.52 -14.83 -10.64
N ALA A 256 0.12 -14.68 -9.37
CA ALA A 256 -0.93 -13.74 -9.00
C ALA A 256 -0.52 -12.30 -9.31
N VAL A 257 0.73 -11.93 -9.06
CA VAL A 257 1.24 -10.58 -9.31
C VAL A 257 1.18 -10.22 -10.81
N TRP A 258 1.76 -11.03 -11.71
CA TRP A 258 1.76 -10.66 -13.13
C TRP A 258 0.37 -10.78 -13.77
N ILE A 259 -0.43 -11.81 -13.43
CA ILE A 259 -1.81 -11.96 -13.92
C ILE A 259 -2.64 -10.76 -13.47
N SER A 260 -2.54 -10.40 -12.19
CA SER A 260 -3.22 -9.23 -11.65
C SER A 260 -2.76 -7.95 -12.33
N ALA A 261 -1.45 -7.72 -12.47
CA ALA A 261 -0.93 -6.51 -13.12
C ALA A 261 -1.47 -6.34 -14.55
N LEU A 262 -1.54 -7.43 -15.33
CA LEU A 262 -2.12 -7.38 -16.67
C LEU A 262 -3.62 -7.11 -16.67
N LEU A 263 -4.40 -7.87 -15.88
CA LEU A 263 -5.86 -7.73 -15.86
C LEU A 263 -6.30 -6.34 -15.39
N HIS A 264 -5.69 -5.82 -14.33
CA HIS A 264 -6.01 -4.51 -13.79
C HIS A 264 -5.41 -3.39 -14.64
N GLY A 265 -4.21 -3.56 -15.21
CA GLY A 265 -3.60 -2.58 -16.11
C GLY A 265 -4.42 -2.36 -17.37
N VAL A 266 -4.89 -3.42 -18.02
CA VAL A 266 -5.74 -3.33 -19.22
C VAL A 266 -7.11 -2.74 -18.89
N SER A 267 -7.67 -3.05 -17.72
CA SER A 267 -9.01 -2.57 -17.33
C SER A 267 -9.02 -1.19 -16.66
N ALA A 268 -7.89 -0.67 -16.17
CA ALA A 268 -7.83 0.55 -15.36
C ALA A 268 -8.42 1.79 -16.05
N ALA A 269 -7.88 2.16 -17.21
CA ALA A 269 -8.35 3.34 -17.95
C ALA A 269 -9.82 3.24 -18.41
N PRO A 270 -10.29 2.14 -19.05
CA PRO A 270 -11.68 2.05 -19.46
C PRO A 270 -12.65 1.99 -18.27
N ALA A 271 -12.33 1.25 -17.21
CA ALA A 271 -13.20 1.15 -16.05
C ALA A 271 -13.25 2.45 -15.25
N ALA A 272 -12.14 3.18 -15.10
CA ALA A 272 -12.14 4.50 -14.46
C ALA A 272 -13.07 5.48 -15.20
N LYS A 273 -13.03 5.49 -16.55
CA LYS A 273 -13.94 6.31 -17.36
C LYS A 273 -15.40 5.86 -17.24
N ALA A 274 -15.65 4.56 -17.24
CA ALA A 274 -17.00 4.01 -17.10
C ALA A 274 -17.58 4.32 -15.72
N TYR A 275 -16.77 4.17 -14.67
CA TYR A 275 -17.11 4.49 -13.29
C TYR A 275 -17.42 5.97 -13.13
N ALA A 276 -16.54 6.86 -13.61
CA ALA A 276 -16.74 8.30 -13.54
C ALA A 276 -18.09 8.74 -14.16
N ARG A 277 -18.41 8.24 -15.36
CA ARG A 277 -19.70 8.52 -16.02
C ARG A 277 -20.90 8.03 -15.21
N ALA A 278 -20.77 6.85 -14.59
CA ALA A 278 -21.82 6.27 -13.79
C ALA A 278 -22.01 7.03 -12.47
N THR A 279 -20.94 7.53 -11.84
CA THR A 279 -21.01 8.33 -10.61
C THR A 279 -21.45 9.76 -10.86
N GLU A 280 -21.13 10.38 -12.01
CA GLU A 280 -21.69 11.67 -12.41
C GLU A 280 -23.21 11.62 -12.48
N ALA A 281 -23.77 10.51 -12.97
CA ALA A 281 -25.22 10.28 -13.01
C ALA A 281 -25.86 10.08 -11.62
N MET A 282 -25.07 9.87 -10.56
CA MET A 282 -25.55 9.66 -9.19
C MET A 282 -25.71 10.96 -8.37
N GLY A 283 -25.38 12.14 -8.92
CA GLY A 283 -25.59 13.44 -8.26
C GLY A 283 -24.85 13.57 -6.92
N ASP A 284 -25.53 14.08 -5.88
CA ASP A 284 -25.00 14.31 -4.50
C ASP A 284 -24.78 13.02 -3.68
N SER A 285 -24.46 11.92 -4.34
CA SER A 285 -24.07 10.66 -3.69
C SER A 285 -22.85 10.83 -2.78
N ALA A 286 -22.70 9.97 -1.77
CA ALA A 286 -21.60 10.02 -0.81
C ALA A 286 -20.21 9.96 -1.46
N GLU A 287 -20.13 9.40 -2.66
CA GLU A 287 -18.96 9.32 -3.53
C GLU A 287 -18.51 10.69 -4.04
N ASN A 288 -19.46 11.57 -4.35
CA ASN A 288 -19.24 12.87 -4.97
C ASN A 288 -19.21 14.03 -3.95
N MET A 289 -19.55 13.77 -2.69
CA MET A 289 -19.42 14.77 -1.63
C MET A 289 -17.97 15.23 -1.50
N GLU A 290 -17.77 16.55 -1.56
CA GLU A 290 -16.47 17.17 -1.33
C GLU A 290 -15.97 16.82 0.08
N MET A 291 -14.69 16.45 0.17
CA MET A 291 -14.05 16.21 1.46
C MET A 291 -13.98 17.53 2.24
N PRO A 292 -14.35 17.56 3.54
CA PRO A 292 -14.45 18.81 4.29
C PRO A 292 -13.17 19.67 4.22
N GLU A 293 -13.32 20.97 3.91
CA GLU A 293 -12.24 21.97 3.73
C GLU A 293 -11.25 22.09 4.90
N SER A 294 -11.56 21.53 6.08
CA SER A 294 -10.65 21.51 7.24
C SER A 294 -9.31 20.80 7.00
N LEU A 295 -9.17 20.06 5.87
CA LEU A 295 -7.92 19.47 5.39
C LEU A 295 -7.17 20.32 4.34
N HIS A 296 -7.82 21.35 3.77
CA HIS A 296 -7.25 22.20 2.72
C HIS A 296 -6.59 23.48 3.25
N ASP A 297 -7.06 24.05 4.37
CA ASP A 297 -6.76 25.46 4.68
C ASP A 297 -5.78 25.73 5.84
N ARG A 298 -5.11 24.70 6.39
CA ARG A 298 -4.03 24.94 7.38
C ARG A 298 -2.74 25.54 6.78
N GLY A 299 -2.72 25.79 5.46
CA GLY A 299 -1.56 26.31 4.73
C GLY A 299 -1.67 27.76 4.26
N LYS A 300 -2.83 28.41 4.37
CA LYS A 300 -2.93 29.84 4.03
C LYS A 300 -2.54 30.66 5.26
N ALA A 301 -1.31 31.17 5.26
CA ALA A 301 -0.96 32.29 6.11
C ALA A 301 -1.96 33.44 5.85
N PRO A 302 -2.41 34.18 6.88
CA PRO A 302 -3.28 35.32 6.65
C PRO A 302 -2.57 36.29 5.71
N GLN A 303 -3.22 36.61 4.59
CA GLN A 303 -2.83 37.74 3.77
C GLN A 303 -2.85 38.95 4.70
N SER A 304 -1.67 39.50 4.99
CA SER A 304 -1.54 40.80 5.62
C SER A 304 -2.25 41.78 4.72
N GLY A 305 -3.46 42.19 5.13
CA GLY A 305 -4.22 43.20 4.46
C GLY A 305 -3.41 44.48 4.36
N ASP A 306 -3.46 45.09 3.18
CA ASP A 306 -3.23 46.51 3.01
C ASP A 306 -4.00 47.26 4.09
N ALA A 307 -3.25 47.90 4.99
CA ALA A 307 -3.72 49.01 5.78
C ALA A 307 -2.85 50.21 5.43
N ALA A 308 -3.55 51.22 4.93
CA ALA A 308 -3.11 52.54 4.51
C ALA A 308 -2.15 53.27 5.47
#